data_AF-A0A4R6BNR0-F1
#
_entry.id   AF-A0A4R6BNR0-F1
#
_cell.length_a   1.000
_cell.length_b   1.000
_cell.length_c   1.000
_cell.angle_alpha   90.00
_cell.angle_beta   90.00
_cell.angle_gamma   90.00
#
_symmetry.space_group_name_H-M   'P 1'
#
loop_
_entity.id
_entity.type
_entity.pdbx_description
1 polymer ?
#
loop_
_entity_poly.entity_id
_entity_poly.type
_entity_poly.pdbx_seq_one_letter_code
_entity_poly.pdbx_strand_id
1 'polypeptide(L)'
;MITTIKTKNGTTIKVHNYNDYQTFNKEKKQQNEHHNEQQIEHQSEQIKDNKLNTTKELKELNTLKEVVSDSDNSFKNILNIYQQNIEMNPSQITMQKIGQDFDDYGHEYMKFAIEKSALLNNHNYRFIDWLLKDWRKNQLTTIEAVRQYEAHKEQKRAYSNQQTKTQSQSPYENMELIEPDEHNLPF
;
A
#
# COMPACT_ATOMS: atom_id res chain seq x y z
N MET A 1 27.46 -0.69 -23.80
CA MET A 1 27.74 -2.01 -24.43
C MET A 1 27.91 -3.04 -23.33
N ILE A 2 27.32 -4.24 -23.48
CA ILE A 2 27.43 -5.30 -22.45
C ILE A 2 28.26 -6.47 -22.96
N THR A 3 29.09 -7.04 -22.08
CA THR A 3 29.90 -8.21 -22.37
C THR A 3 29.52 -9.32 -21.40
N THR A 4 29.21 -10.49 -21.93
CA THR A 4 28.79 -11.66 -21.14
C THR A 4 29.83 -12.75 -21.26
N ILE A 5 30.33 -13.23 -20.13
CA ILE A 5 31.31 -14.33 -20.05
C ILE A 5 30.66 -15.47 -19.26
N LYS A 6 30.50 -16.63 -19.90
CA LYS A 6 29.99 -17.85 -19.26
C LYS A 6 31.15 -18.73 -18.82
N THR A 7 31.09 -19.20 -17.58
CA THR A 7 32.02 -20.18 -17.01
C THR A 7 31.25 -21.35 -16.42
N LYS A 8 31.95 -22.44 -16.08
CA LYS A 8 31.32 -23.64 -15.49
C LYS A 8 30.56 -23.36 -14.19
N ASN A 9 30.91 -22.30 -13.47
CA ASN A 9 30.32 -21.94 -12.17
C ASN A 9 29.34 -20.76 -12.25
N GLY A 10 29.02 -20.26 -13.45
CA GLY A 10 28.06 -19.17 -13.61
C GLY A 10 28.39 -18.20 -14.76
N THR A 11 27.55 -17.18 -14.90
CA THR A 11 27.67 -16.15 -15.94
C THR A 11 28.01 -14.81 -15.32
N THR A 12 29.08 -14.18 -15.78
CA THR A 12 29.48 -12.82 -15.39
C THR A 12 29.12 -11.85 -16.50
N ILE A 13 28.35 -10.82 -16.17
CA ILE A 13 27.97 -9.74 -17.09
C ILE A 13 28.74 -8.48 -16.68
N LYS A 14 29.48 -7.89 -17.63
CA LYS A 14 30.15 -6.60 -17.46
C LYS A 14 29.45 -5.55 -18.33
N VAL A 15 29.04 -4.46 -17.69
CA VAL A 15 28.40 -3.32 -18.36
C VAL A 15 29.43 -2.21 -18.53
N HIS A 16 29.78 -1.89 -19.77
CA HIS A 16 30.70 -0.80 -20.09
C HIS A 16 29.94 0.53 -20.18
N ASN A 17 30.58 1.62 -19.75
CA ASN A 17 30.01 2.97 -19.68
C ASN A 17 28.75 3.05 -18.80
N TYR A 18 28.77 2.35 -17.66
CA TYR A 18 27.63 2.29 -16.74
C TYR A 18 27.13 3.69 -16.31
N ASN A 19 28.03 4.68 -16.21
CA ASN A 19 27.69 6.05 -15.82
C ASN A 19 26.70 6.74 -16.78
N ASP A 20 26.73 6.42 -18.08
CA ASP A 20 25.83 7.01 -19.10
C ASP A 20 24.39 6.49 -18.97
N TYR A 21 24.21 5.37 -18.27
CA TYR A 21 22.89 4.78 -17.99
C TYR A 21 22.32 5.23 -16.64
N GLN A 22 23.09 5.96 -15.83
CA GLN A 22 22.64 6.47 -14.53
C GLN A 22 21.92 7.83 -14.63
N THR A 23 22.09 8.54 -15.75
CA THR A 23 21.49 9.87 -15.98
C THR A 23 19.97 9.83 -16.15
N PHE A 24 19.40 8.72 -16.64
CA PHE A 24 17.95 8.54 -16.76
C PHE A 24 17.19 8.62 -15.42
N ASN A 25 17.90 8.45 -14.29
CA ASN A 25 17.32 8.52 -12.94
C ASN A 25 17.52 9.89 -12.26
N LYS A 26 18.40 10.76 -12.79
CA LYS A 26 18.62 12.12 -12.27
C LYS A 26 17.63 13.13 -12.84
N GLU A 27 17.19 12.97 -14.09
CA GLU A 27 16.18 13.86 -14.69
C GLU A 27 14.82 13.75 -13.98
N LYS A 28 14.44 12.55 -13.49
CA LYS A 28 13.26 12.37 -12.64
C LYS A 28 13.37 12.97 -11.24
N LYS A 29 14.59 13.20 -10.73
CA LYS A 29 14.80 13.87 -9.44
C LYS A 29 14.72 15.39 -9.59
N GLN A 30 15.36 15.94 -10.61
CA GLN A 30 15.41 17.39 -10.80
C GLN A 30 14.07 18.01 -11.22
N GLN A 31 13.22 17.29 -11.96
CA GLN A 31 11.86 17.76 -12.24
C GLN A 31 10.92 17.73 -11.02
N ASN A 32 11.13 16.82 -10.06
CA ASN A 32 10.32 16.76 -8.84
C ASN A 32 10.75 17.79 -7.79
N GLU A 33 12.03 18.19 -7.77
CA GLU A 33 12.52 19.17 -6.80
C GLU A 33 12.18 20.61 -7.21
N HIS A 34 12.29 20.97 -8.50
CA HIS A 34 11.94 22.32 -8.98
C HIS A 34 10.43 22.62 -8.94
N HIS A 35 9.56 21.61 -9.03
CA HIS A 35 8.10 21.82 -8.94
C HIS A 35 7.61 21.95 -7.49
N ASN A 36 8.41 21.51 -6.51
CA ASN A 36 8.03 21.54 -5.10
C ASN A 36 8.40 22.87 -4.43
N GLU A 37 9.55 23.47 -4.76
CA GLU A 37 9.95 24.76 -4.17
C GLU A 37 9.09 25.94 -4.64
N GLN A 38 8.65 25.97 -5.91
CA GLN A 38 7.77 27.04 -6.40
C GLN A 38 6.33 26.95 -5.86
N GLN A 39 5.87 25.76 -5.41
CA GLN A 39 4.55 25.61 -4.80
C GLN A 39 4.54 25.91 -3.29
N ILE A 40 5.67 25.70 -2.59
CA ILE A 40 5.79 26.01 -1.16
C ILE A 40 5.74 27.53 -0.93
N GLU A 41 6.38 28.33 -1.80
CA GLU A 41 6.45 29.79 -1.61
C GLU A 41 5.09 30.49 -1.87
N HIS A 42 4.32 30.03 -2.87
CA HIS A 42 2.97 30.53 -3.14
C HIS A 42 1.91 30.11 -2.10
N GLN A 43 2.14 29.05 -1.30
CA GLN A 43 1.23 28.67 -0.22
C GLN A 43 1.50 29.44 1.09
N SER A 44 2.73 29.91 1.34
CA SER A 44 3.04 30.68 2.55
C SER A 44 2.40 32.08 2.61
N GLU A 45 2.08 32.69 1.47
CA GLU A 45 1.43 34.01 1.45
C GLU A 45 -0.08 33.94 1.74
N GLN A 46 -0.73 32.81 1.45
CA GLN A 46 -2.17 32.61 1.72
C GLN A 46 -2.47 32.18 3.18
N ILE A 47 -1.45 31.88 3.99
CA ILE A 47 -1.60 31.34 5.36
C ILE A 47 -1.84 32.45 6.42
N LYS A 48 -1.69 33.74 6.08
CA LYS A 48 -1.81 34.81 7.09
C LYS A 48 -3.24 35.26 7.39
N ASP A 49 -4.22 34.95 6.54
CA ASP A 49 -5.58 35.50 6.72
C ASP A 49 -6.62 34.54 7.32
N ASN A 50 -6.33 33.24 7.46
CA ASN A 50 -7.31 32.26 8.00
C ASN A 50 -7.01 31.75 9.43
N LYS A 51 -6.10 32.40 10.16
CA LYS A 51 -5.68 31.99 11.51
C LYS A 51 -6.48 32.63 12.66
N LEU A 52 -7.76 32.91 12.44
CA LEU A 52 -8.64 33.38 13.51
C LEU A 52 -10.09 32.98 13.19
N ASN A 53 -10.53 31.79 13.64
CA ASN A 53 -11.92 31.53 14.08
C ASN A 53 -12.26 30.05 14.39
N THR A 54 -11.38 29.08 14.14
CA THR A 54 -11.75 27.65 14.34
C THR A 54 -11.41 27.12 15.74
N THR A 55 -11.91 27.76 16.81
CA THR A 55 -11.78 27.16 18.17
C THR A 55 -12.97 27.39 19.09
N LYS A 56 -14.14 27.78 18.58
CA LYS A 56 -15.35 27.95 19.42
C LYS A 56 -16.66 27.37 18.88
N GLU A 57 -16.70 26.73 17.71
CA GLU A 57 -17.93 26.13 17.16
C GLU A 57 -17.92 24.60 17.21
N LEU A 58 -17.90 24.04 18.43
CA LEU A 58 -18.05 22.58 18.63
C LEU A 58 -19.32 22.19 19.38
N LYS A 59 -20.33 23.08 19.46
CA LYS A 59 -21.58 22.76 20.19
C LYS A 59 -22.92 23.14 19.57
N GLU A 60 -23.01 23.81 18.42
CA GLU A 60 -24.31 24.10 17.82
C GLU A 60 -24.26 23.99 16.30
N LEU A 61 -24.75 22.87 15.74
CA LEU A 61 -25.38 22.86 14.42
C LEU A 61 -26.22 21.58 14.21
N ASN A 62 -27.20 21.35 15.09
CA ASN A 62 -28.42 20.70 14.64
C ASN A 62 -29.31 21.82 14.08
N THR A 63 -29.74 21.68 12.83
CA THR A 63 -30.75 22.53 12.13
C THR A 63 -30.20 23.59 11.17
N LEU A 64 -29.56 23.18 10.07
CA LEU A 64 -29.68 23.89 8.80
C LEU A 64 -29.63 22.88 7.65
N LYS A 65 -30.79 22.64 7.05
CA LYS A 65 -30.97 21.89 5.80
C LYS A 65 -30.63 22.85 4.67
N GLU A 66 -29.35 22.97 4.38
CA GLU A 66 -28.82 23.79 3.28
C GLU A 66 -28.05 22.85 2.35
N VAL A 67 -28.32 22.96 1.05
CA VAL A 67 -27.84 22.14 -0.07
C VAL A 67 -26.41 21.61 0.13
N VAL A 68 -26.26 20.48 0.83
CA VAL A 68 -24.99 19.79 1.00
C VAL A 68 -24.73 19.05 -0.30
N SER A 69 -23.65 19.37 -0.99
CA SER A 69 -23.25 18.63 -2.18
C SER A 69 -23.09 17.15 -1.79
N ASP A 70 -23.53 16.21 -2.63
CA ASP A 70 -23.39 14.76 -2.33
C ASP A 70 -21.92 14.37 -2.07
N SER A 71 -20.98 15.15 -2.61
CA SER A 71 -19.54 15.03 -2.37
C SER A 71 -19.16 15.23 -0.90
N ASP A 72 -19.67 16.28 -0.24
CA ASP A 72 -19.32 16.60 1.15
C ASP A 72 -19.80 15.52 2.13
N ASN A 73 -20.96 14.91 1.84
CA ASN A 73 -21.46 13.79 2.63
C ASN A 73 -20.62 12.52 2.39
N SER A 74 -20.22 12.27 1.14
CA SER A 74 -19.38 11.14 0.75
C SER A 74 -17.99 11.21 1.36
N PHE A 75 -17.38 12.40 1.43
CA PHE A 75 -16.09 12.59 2.08
C PHE A 75 -16.17 12.40 3.60
N LYS A 76 -17.17 12.99 4.25
CA LYS A 76 -17.43 12.79 5.69
C LYS A 76 -17.61 11.31 6.04
N ASN A 77 -18.27 10.55 5.17
CA ASN A 77 -18.43 9.12 5.32
C ASN A 77 -17.06 8.39 5.30
N ILE A 78 -16.21 8.67 4.30
CA ILE A 78 -14.86 8.10 4.23
C ILE A 78 -14.04 8.43 5.46
N LEU A 79 -14.09 9.67 5.91
CA LEU A 79 -13.36 10.09 7.09
C LEU A 79 -13.82 9.33 8.34
N ASN A 80 -15.13 9.17 8.52
CA ASN A 80 -15.68 8.40 9.63
C ASN A 80 -15.26 6.93 9.55
N ILE A 81 -15.32 6.30 8.38
CA ILE A 81 -14.86 4.90 8.20
C ILE A 81 -13.39 4.78 8.57
N TYR A 82 -12.54 5.72 8.12
CA TYR A 82 -11.13 5.74 8.47
C TYR A 82 -10.93 5.85 9.98
N GLN A 83 -11.62 6.77 10.65
CA GLN A 83 -11.48 6.98 12.09
C GLN A 83 -11.90 5.78 12.92
N GLN A 84 -12.99 5.11 12.53
CA GLN A 84 -13.48 3.93 13.26
C GLN A 84 -12.58 2.70 13.07
N ASN A 85 -11.99 2.52 11.88
CA ASN A 85 -11.31 1.27 11.53
C ASN A 85 -9.78 1.35 11.59
N ILE A 86 -9.20 2.54 11.41
CA ILE A 86 -7.75 2.72 11.28
C ILE A 86 -7.22 3.48 12.49
N GLU A 87 -7.63 4.74 12.64
CA GLU A 87 -7.08 5.65 13.64
C GLU A 87 -8.09 6.73 14.01
N MET A 88 -8.56 6.74 15.26
CA MET A 88 -9.61 7.66 15.74
C MET A 88 -9.24 9.15 15.55
N ASN A 89 -7.98 9.51 15.80
CA ASN A 89 -7.48 10.88 15.77
C ASN A 89 -6.27 11.00 14.83
N PRO A 90 -6.47 10.94 13.50
CA PRO A 90 -5.38 11.06 12.55
C PRO A 90 -4.70 12.42 12.62
N SER A 91 -3.39 12.43 12.32
CA SER A 91 -2.64 13.69 12.16
C SER A 91 -3.24 14.56 11.05
N GLN A 92 -3.05 15.89 11.12
CA GLN A 92 -3.53 16.79 10.07
C GLN A 92 -2.94 16.48 8.68
N ILE A 93 -1.70 16.01 8.62
CA ILE A 93 -1.07 15.59 7.36
C ILE A 93 -1.82 14.38 6.78
N THR A 94 -2.21 13.42 7.63
CA THR A 94 -3.00 12.26 7.21
C THR A 94 -4.37 12.70 6.70
N MET A 95 -5.04 13.62 7.40
CA MET A 95 -6.33 14.18 6.99
C MET A 95 -6.28 14.83 5.61
N GLN A 96 -5.24 15.63 5.35
CA GLN A 96 -5.04 16.27 4.05
C GLN A 96 -4.82 15.25 2.94
N LYS A 97 -4.04 14.19 3.20
CA LYS A 97 -3.86 13.10 2.25
C LYS A 97 -5.15 12.34 1.95
N ILE A 98 -5.95 12.06 2.97
CA ILE A 98 -7.27 11.43 2.78
C ILE A 98 -8.15 12.31 1.88
N GLY A 99 -8.13 13.64 2.07
CA GLY A 99 -8.81 14.59 1.18
C GLY A 99 -8.32 14.51 -0.26
N GLN A 100 -7.01 14.62 -0.46
CA GLN A 100 -6.42 14.57 -1.81
C GLN A 100 -6.69 13.24 -2.51
N ASP A 101 -6.52 12.11 -1.83
CA ASP A 101 -6.76 10.80 -2.41
C ASP A 101 -8.27 10.56 -2.63
N PHE A 102 -9.15 11.15 -1.82
CA PHE A 102 -10.58 11.12 -2.10
C PHE A 102 -10.92 11.86 -3.40
N ASP A 103 -10.33 13.02 -3.64
CA ASP A 103 -10.53 13.78 -4.88
C ASP A 103 -9.96 13.05 -6.10
N ASP A 104 -8.80 12.38 -5.94
CA ASP A 104 -8.11 11.66 -7.02
C ASP A 104 -8.78 10.32 -7.39
N TYR A 105 -9.24 9.54 -6.41
CA TYR A 105 -9.74 8.17 -6.60
C TYR A 105 -11.26 8.05 -6.45
N GLY A 106 -11.88 8.94 -5.69
CA GLY A 106 -13.31 8.90 -5.38
C GLY A 106 -13.68 7.96 -4.22
N HIS A 107 -14.95 8.05 -3.84
CA HIS A 107 -15.52 7.41 -2.64
C HIS A 107 -15.33 5.88 -2.61
N GLU A 108 -15.71 5.18 -3.68
CA GLU A 108 -15.73 3.70 -3.70
C GLU A 108 -14.33 3.08 -3.50
N TYR A 109 -13.31 3.66 -4.14
CA TYR A 109 -11.92 3.20 -4.01
C TYR A 109 -11.38 3.44 -2.61
N MET A 110 -11.63 4.62 -2.05
CA MET A 110 -11.19 4.92 -0.68
C MET A 110 -11.85 4.02 0.34
N LYS A 111 -13.16 3.84 0.24
CA LYS A 111 -13.93 2.97 1.14
C LYS A 111 -13.36 1.55 1.12
N PHE A 112 -13.17 0.99 -0.07
CA PHE A 112 -12.65 -0.38 -0.20
C PHE A 112 -11.20 -0.52 0.28
N ALA A 113 -10.34 0.48 0.04
CA ALA A 113 -8.96 0.46 0.53
C ALA A 113 -8.88 0.49 2.06
N ILE A 114 -9.70 1.33 2.70
CA ILE A 114 -9.76 1.42 4.17
C ILE A 114 -10.28 0.11 4.78
N GLU A 115 -11.40 -0.40 4.27
CA GLU A 115 -11.99 -1.67 4.73
C GLU A 115 -10.98 -2.82 4.61
N LYS A 116 -10.27 -2.89 3.48
CA LYS A 116 -9.25 -3.92 3.27
C LYS A 116 -8.06 -3.77 4.22
N SER A 117 -7.62 -2.54 4.47
CA SER A 117 -6.55 -2.25 5.43
C SER A 117 -6.91 -2.72 6.83
N ALA A 118 -8.14 -2.44 7.26
CA ALA A 118 -8.67 -2.85 8.56
C ALA A 118 -8.80 -4.38 8.66
N LEU A 119 -9.31 -5.05 7.62
CA LEU A 119 -9.42 -6.51 7.58
C LEU A 119 -8.05 -7.21 7.70
N LEU A 120 -7.00 -6.61 7.14
CA LEU A 120 -5.63 -7.13 7.23
C LEU A 120 -4.92 -6.72 8.53
N ASN A 121 -5.64 -6.12 9.48
CA ASN A 121 -5.11 -5.56 10.72
C ASN A 121 -3.91 -4.63 10.47
N ASN A 122 -3.96 -3.88 9.37
CA ASN A 122 -2.94 -2.90 9.00
C ASN A 122 -3.47 -1.49 9.21
N HIS A 123 -3.28 -0.96 10.41
CA HIS A 123 -3.87 0.30 10.85
C HIS A 123 -2.95 1.48 10.54
N ASN A 124 -2.53 1.63 9.27
CA ASN A 124 -1.76 2.78 8.83
C ASN A 124 -2.20 3.29 7.45
N TYR A 125 -2.13 4.60 7.27
CA TYR A 125 -2.44 5.22 5.98
C TYR A 125 -1.49 4.78 4.86
N ARG A 126 -0.25 4.41 5.21
CA ARG A 126 0.77 4.01 4.23
C ARG A 126 0.33 2.79 3.41
N PHE A 127 -0.37 1.85 4.03
CA PHE A 127 -0.87 0.68 3.33
C PHE A 127 -2.04 1.01 2.40
N ILE A 128 -2.92 1.93 2.84
CA ILE A 128 -4.02 2.45 2.02
C ILE A 128 -3.47 3.17 0.78
N ASP A 129 -2.51 4.09 0.96
CA ASP A 129 -1.80 4.78 -0.12
C ASP A 129 -1.14 3.79 -1.09
N TRP A 130 -0.52 2.72 -0.56
CA TRP A 130 0.06 1.67 -1.39
C TRP A 130 -1.00 0.91 -2.21
N LEU A 131 -2.15 0.56 -1.63
CA LEU A 131 -3.24 -0.11 -2.35
C LEU A 131 -3.75 0.75 -3.51
N LEU A 132 -4.05 2.01 -3.24
CA LEU A 132 -4.56 2.94 -4.26
C LEU A 132 -3.57 3.10 -5.42
N LYS A 133 -2.28 3.23 -5.10
CA LYS A 133 -1.20 3.28 -6.11
C LYS A 133 -1.06 1.97 -6.89
N ASP A 134 -1.20 0.81 -6.25
CA ASP A 134 -1.18 -0.49 -6.93
C ASP A 134 -2.35 -0.59 -7.93
N TRP A 135 -3.56 -0.21 -7.52
CA TRP A 135 -4.73 -0.27 -8.40
C TRP A 135 -4.64 0.72 -9.56
N ARG A 136 -4.16 1.95 -9.32
CA ARG A 136 -3.89 2.94 -10.37
C ARG A 136 -2.87 2.43 -11.38
N LYS A 137 -1.79 1.83 -10.88
CA LYS A 137 -0.73 1.27 -11.73
C LYS A 137 -1.24 0.12 -12.61
N ASN A 138 -2.16 -0.69 -12.09
CA ASN A 138 -2.80 -1.78 -12.84
C ASN A 138 -3.99 -1.30 -13.69
N GLN A 139 -4.23 0.01 -13.78
CA GLN A 139 -5.30 0.61 -14.61
C GLN A 139 -6.68 0.05 -14.29
N LEU A 140 -6.95 -0.25 -13.01
CA LEU A 140 -8.24 -0.75 -12.57
C LEU A 140 -9.22 0.42 -12.51
N THR A 141 -10.03 0.58 -13.55
CA THR A 141 -10.96 1.72 -13.71
C THR A 141 -12.33 1.51 -13.09
N THR A 142 -12.65 0.28 -12.65
CA THR A 142 -13.89 -0.04 -11.92
C THR A 142 -13.59 -0.69 -10.57
N ILE A 143 -14.46 -0.47 -9.59
CA ILE A 143 -14.31 -1.06 -8.26
C ILE A 143 -14.44 -2.60 -8.30
N GLU A 144 -15.22 -3.12 -9.25
CA GLU A 144 -15.39 -4.54 -9.52
C GLU A 144 -14.09 -5.17 -10.03
N ALA A 145 -13.36 -4.48 -10.91
CA ALA A 145 -12.05 -4.93 -11.37
C ALA A 145 -11.05 -4.98 -10.20
N VAL A 146 -11.11 -3.99 -9.30
CA VAL A 146 -10.32 -4.00 -8.05
C VAL A 146 -10.65 -5.21 -7.18
N ARG A 147 -11.93 -5.48 -6.94
CA ARG A 147 -12.36 -6.64 -6.13
C ARG A 147 -11.87 -7.96 -6.73
N GLN A 148 -11.98 -8.13 -8.05
CA GLN A 148 -11.49 -9.34 -8.73
C GLN A 148 -9.98 -9.47 -8.66
N TYR A 149 -9.24 -8.39 -8.91
CA TYR A 149 -7.79 -8.35 -8.81
C TYR A 149 -7.30 -8.75 -7.42
N GLU A 150 -7.93 -8.20 -6.38
CA GLU A 150 -7.61 -8.49 -4.99
C GLU A 150 -7.97 -9.93 -4.58
N ALA A 151 -9.14 -10.43 -4.98
CA ALA A 151 -9.53 -11.82 -4.72
C ALA A 151 -8.54 -12.83 -5.33
N HIS A 152 -8.08 -12.56 -6.57
CA HIS A 152 -7.09 -13.39 -7.23
C HIS A 152 -5.72 -13.34 -6.53
N LYS A 153 -5.32 -12.19 -6.00
CA LYS A 153 -4.07 -12.00 -5.23
C LYS A 153 -4.11 -12.78 -3.91
N GLU A 154 -5.25 -12.80 -3.24
CA GLU A 154 -5.48 -13.59 -2.02
C GLU A 154 -5.44 -15.09 -2.29
N GLN A 155 -6.11 -15.57 -3.34
CA GLN A 155 -6.06 -16.98 -3.74
C GLN A 155 -4.62 -17.44 -4.00
N LYS A 156 -3.84 -16.67 -4.77
CA LYS A 156 -2.43 -16.98 -5.03
C LYS A 156 -1.60 -17.09 -3.75
N ARG A 157 -1.82 -16.20 -2.78
CA ARG A 157 -1.17 -16.26 -1.47
C ARG A 157 -1.56 -17.53 -0.70
N ALA A 158 -2.84 -17.90 -0.72
CA ALA A 158 -3.33 -19.11 -0.06
C ALA A 158 -2.69 -20.38 -0.64
N TYR A 159 -2.62 -20.51 -1.98
CA TYR A 159 -1.98 -21.66 -2.62
C TYR A 159 -0.48 -21.76 -2.32
N SER A 160 0.24 -20.62 -2.32
CA SER A 160 1.67 -20.61 -2.01
C SER A 160 1.97 -21.05 -0.56
N ASN A 161 1.09 -20.70 0.39
CA ASN A 161 1.25 -21.08 1.80
C ASN A 161 0.95 -22.57 2.08
N GLN A 162 0.24 -23.26 1.18
CA GLN A 162 -0.01 -24.70 1.32
C GLN A 162 1.21 -25.52 0.89
N GLN A 163 1.93 -25.09 -0.15
CA GLN A 163 3.11 -25.80 -0.65
C GLN A 163 4.29 -25.79 0.33
N THR A 164 4.40 -24.76 1.17
CA THR A 164 5.46 -24.68 2.20
C THR A 164 5.16 -25.54 3.42
N LYS A 165 3.89 -25.84 3.73
CA LYS A 165 3.53 -26.72 4.86
C LYS A 165 3.80 -28.20 4.57
N THR A 166 3.69 -28.62 3.31
CA THR A 166 3.97 -30.02 2.91
C THR A 166 5.46 -30.37 2.86
N GLN A 167 6.37 -29.39 2.85
CA GLN A 167 7.82 -29.65 2.88
C GLN A 167 8.42 -29.66 4.30
N SER A 168 7.63 -29.33 5.32
CA SER A 168 8.06 -29.31 6.73
C SER A 168 7.72 -30.60 7.50
N GLN A 169 6.99 -31.54 6.89
CA GLN A 169 6.80 -32.87 7.48
C GLN A 169 8.11 -33.64 7.33
N SER A 170 8.75 -33.87 8.48
CA SER A 170 9.98 -34.63 8.61
C SER A 170 9.77 -36.05 8.03
N PRO A 171 10.67 -36.57 7.17
CA PRO A 171 10.55 -37.94 6.64
C PRO A 171 10.50 -39.03 7.72
N TYR A 172 10.83 -38.67 8.96
CA TYR A 172 10.93 -39.56 10.11
C TYR A 172 9.62 -39.71 10.90
N GLU A 173 8.56 -38.95 10.59
CA GLU A 173 7.32 -38.94 11.38
C GLU A 173 6.42 -40.18 11.12
N ASN A 174 6.73 -40.97 10.08
CA ASN A 174 5.99 -42.18 9.70
C ASN A 174 6.87 -43.45 9.69
N MET A 175 8.10 -43.41 10.21
CA MET A 175 8.90 -44.63 10.33
C MET A 175 8.39 -45.46 11.51
N GLU A 176 7.65 -46.51 11.18
CA GLU A 176 7.35 -47.60 12.11
C GLU A 176 8.68 -48.13 12.65
N LEU A 177 8.82 -48.18 13.98
CA LEU A 177 10.02 -48.65 14.66
C LEU A 177 10.23 -50.12 14.30
N ILE A 178 11.10 -50.37 13.33
CA ILE A 178 11.61 -51.72 13.06
C ILE A 178 12.59 -52.03 14.18
N GLU A 179 12.18 -52.85 15.14
CA GLU A 179 13.09 -53.34 16.18
C GLU A 179 14.23 -54.12 15.52
N PRO A 180 15.50 -53.82 15.86
CA PRO A 180 16.63 -54.54 15.28
C PRO A 180 16.60 -56.00 15.74
N ASP A 181 16.67 -56.92 14.78
CA ASP A 181 16.77 -58.36 15.03
C ASP A 181 18.09 -58.65 15.77
N GLU A 182 18.00 -58.96 17.07
CA GLU A 182 19.13 -59.19 17.98
C GLU A 182 20.03 -60.37 17.55
N HIS A 183 19.61 -61.15 16.55
CA HIS A 183 20.31 -62.35 16.11
C HIS A 183 21.48 -62.11 15.13
N ASN A 184 21.77 -60.88 14.73
CA ASN A 184 22.84 -60.60 13.75
C ASN A 184 23.87 -59.55 14.21
N LEU A 185 24.27 -59.62 15.49
CA LEU A 185 25.48 -58.92 15.95
C LEU A 185 26.70 -59.82 15.71
N PRO A 186 27.72 -59.36 14.95
CA PRO A 186 28.99 -60.08 14.88
C PRO A 186 29.70 -59.97 16.24
N PHE A 187 30.02 -61.12 16.82
CA PHE A 187 30.92 -61.24 17.98
C PHE A 187 32.36 -60.85 17.62
#